data_AF-A0A1I4LPS1-F1
#
_entry.id   AF-A0A1I4LPS1-F1
#
_cell.length_a   1.000
_cell.length_b   1.000
_cell.length_c   1.000
_cell.angle_alpha   90.00
_cell.angle_beta   90.00
_cell.angle_gamma   90.00
#
_symmetry.space_group_name_H-M   'P 1'
#
loop_
_entity.id
_entity.type
_entity.pdbx_description
1 polymer ?
#
loop_
_entity_poly.entity_id
_entity_poly.type
_entity_poly.pdbx_seq_one_letter_code
_entity_poly.pdbx_strand_id
1 'polypeptide(L)'
;MQGGFNDIAYGPAEVGPAVSRTLALIHAQAPQASVTVVGAFDPGPGTFTSRYPAMRADAAAIQQAVEAAGDRYVDGFGMRYEVGRDGVHPTPTGHSQLGYAIAAAIRQAAPQTTGSRAGWLNSRAAAVIGISRVGAFGARYFYLVGTEGGRLGPVTQVAFGDAGDIPTLLQNAAGQCVPAVYRPSSGTVYAASHLADGGGQVEAIPFGNPGDQLVQNTPYATPAGRTVLIRRPSQGTFFERVPHVGGQPDVGSLPFGDPGDRGLQYSAAGAGSTLGVYRPGTSTFYLADPGSGPATAVPFGSPGDQGLVGAWGWANWDGSDRVGVFRPSTAQWFLADTPTPLTGGAAPPITSVTSFFFGDPGDTALACDPA
;
A
#
# COMPACT_ATOMS: atom_id res chain seq x y z
N MET A 1 3.55 7.71 30.93
CA MET A 1 2.52 8.64 31.44
C MET A 1 1.49 7.81 32.17
N GLN A 2 1.29 8.02 33.48
CA GLN A 2 0.08 7.58 34.16
C GLN A 2 -1.05 8.50 33.69
N GLY A 3 -1.90 8.03 32.80
CA GLY A 3 -3.08 8.75 32.34
C GLY A 3 -4.19 7.73 32.17
N GLY A 4 -5.14 7.69 33.09
CA GLY A 4 -6.22 6.70 33.05
C GLY A 4 -7.25 6.85 34.16
N PHE A 5 -7.40 8.04 34.75
CA PHE A 5 -8.39 8.28 35.81
C PHE A 5 -9.12 9.62 35.66
N ASN A 6 -8.97 10.31 34.52
CA ASN A 6 -9.51 11.64 34.30
C ASN A 6 -10.99 11.55 33.87
N ASP A 7 -11.30 10.55 33.08
CA ASP A 7 -12.60 10.12 32.54
C ASP A 7 -13.58 9.57 33.59
N ILE A 8 -13.14 9.45 34.85
CA ILE A 8 -14.03 9.14 35.97
C ILE A 8 -14.64 10.40 36.58
N ALA A 9 -13.93 11.54 36.48
CA ALA A 9 -14.27 12.77 37.20
C ALA A 9 -15.05 13.79 36.37
N TYR A 10 -15.08 13.65 35.04
CA TYR A 10 -15.70 14.59 34.10
C TYR A 10 -16.72 13.86 33.23
N GLY A 11 -17.73 14.58 32.76
CA GLY A 11 -18.79 14.02 31.93
C GLY A 11 -18.68 14.37 30.44
N PRO A 12 -19.67 13.99 29.62
CA PRO A 12 -19.56 14.05 28.16
C PRO A 12 -19.35 15.47 27.61
N ALA A 13 -19.90 16.48 28.29
CA ALA A 13 -19.80 17.89 27.93
C ALA A 13 -18.36 18.44 28.04
N GLU A 14 -17.51 17.80 28.83
CA GLU A 14 -16.13 18.24 29.07
C GLU A 14 -15.12 17.35 28.35
N VAL A 15 -15.39 16.04 28.30
CA VAL A 15 -14.49 15.04 27.71
C VAL A 15 -14.37 15.19 26.19
N GLY A 16 -15.48 15.35 25.46
CA GLY A 16 -15.44 15.50 24.00
C GLY A 16 -14.59 16.70 23.51
N PRO A 17 -14.79 17.91 24.07
CA PRO A 17 -13.95 19.06 23.76
C PRO A 17 -12.48 18.87 24.16
N ALA A 18 -12.19 18.15 25.25
CA ALA A 18 -10.83 17.86 25.65
C ALA A 18 -10.12 16.95 24.64
N VAL A 19 -10.78 15.87 24.20
CA VAL A 19 -10.28 14.98 23.14
C VAL A 19 -10.01 15.77 21.85
N SER A 20 -10.95 16.62 21.44
CA SER A 20 -10.79 17.45 20.23
C SER A 20 -9.55 18.34 20.31
N ARG A 21 -9.29 18.97 21.46
CA ARG A 21 -8.08 19.80 21.67
C ARG A 21 -6.80 18.97 21.62
N THR A 22 -6.81 17.78 22.22
CA THR A 22 -5.64 16.88 22.21
C THR A 22 -5.31 16.41 20.79
N LEU A 23 -6.31 15.98 20.02
CA LEU A 23 -6.11 15.54 18.63
C LEU A 23 -5.61 16.69 17.76
N ALA A 24 -6.18 17.90 17.92
CA ALA A 24 -5.70 19.09 17.22
C ALA A 24 -4.23 19.41 17.54
N LEU A 25 -3.78 19.23 18.79
CA LEU A 25 -2.37 19.38 19.17
C LEU A 25 -1.49 18.30 18.54
N ILE A 26 -1.95 17.05 18.51
CA ILE A 26 -1.23 15.94 17.86
C ILE A 26 -1.07 16.24 16.37
N HIS A 27 -2.14 16.61 15.66
CA HIS A 27 -2.05 16.95 14.24
C HIS A 27 -1.20 18.19 13.98
N ALA A 28 -1.18 19.17 14.90
CA ALA A 28 -0.30 20.33 14.77
C ALA A 28 1.19 19.98 14.92
N GLN A 29 1.52 19.06 15.84
CA GLN A 29 2.91 18.66 16.11
C GLN A 29 3.41 17.53 15.20
N ALA A 30 2.50 16.67 14.75
CA ALA A 30 2.74 15.54 13.87
C ALA A 30 1.66 15.51 12.76
N PRO A 31 1.73 16.40 11.77
CA PRO A 31 0.71 16.51 10.70
C PRO A 31 0.56 15.26 9.83
N GLN A 32 1.47 14.31 9.96
CA GLN A 32 1.54 13.07 9.21
C GLN A 32 1.13 11.84 10.03
N ALA A 33 0.78 12.02 11.31
CA ALA A 33 0.36 10.92 12.17
C ALA A 33 -1.07 10.48 11.84
N SER A 34 -1.23 9.18 11.61
CA SER A 34 -2.55 8.53 11.58
C SER A 34 -2.89 8.11 13.01
N VAL A 35 -3.92 8.73 13.62
CA VAL A 35 -4.23 8.51 15.03
C VAL A 35 -5.35 7.49 15.16
N THR A 36 -5.12 6.47 16.00
CA THR A 36 -6.15 5.54 16.45
C THR A 36 -6.35 5.70 17.95
N VAL A 37 -7.52 6.18 18.33
CA VAL A 37 -7.96 6.26 19.73
C VAL A 37 -8.70 4.98 20.07
N VAL A 38 -8.15 4.23 21.02
CA VAL A 38 -8.88 3.12 21.64
C VAL A 38 -9.61 3.68 22.85
N GLY A 39 -10.94 3.52 22.84
CA GLY A 39 -11.82 3.94 23.92
C GLY A 39 -11.60 3.16 25.21
N ALA A 40 -12.42 3.46 26.21
CA ALA A 40 -12.29 2.89 27.54
C ALA A 40 -12.32 1.35 27.52
N PHE A 41 -11.52 0.75 28.41
CA PHE A 41 -11.40 -0.68 28.58
C PHE A 41 -12.19 -1.14 29.80
N ASP A 42 -12.84 -2.31 29.72
CA ASP A 42 -13.49 -2.95 30.87
C ASP A 42 -12.85 -4.32 31.16
N PRO A 43 -12.00 -4.42 32.21
CA PRO A 43 -11.20 -5.62 32.49
C PRO A 43 -12.03 -6.85 32.86
N GLY A 44 -13.32 -6.73 33.15
CA GLY A 44 -14.12 -7.90 33.53
C GLY A 44 -15.59 -7.60 33.76
N PRO A 45 -16.47 -8.61 33.78
CA PRO A 45 -17.90 -8.39 33.85
C PRO A 45 -18.31 -7.83 35.23
N GLY A 46 -18.59 -6.52 35.30
CA GLY A 46 -19.59 -5.97 36.21
C GLY A 46 -19.12 -5.11 37.39
N THR A 47 -17.83 -4.95 37.65
CA THR A 47 -17.35 -4.17 38.81
C THR A 47 -16.79 -2.79 38.45
N PHE A 48 -16.22 -2.60 37.26
CA PHE A 48 -15.58 -1.34 36.89
C PHE A 48 -16.60 -0.31 36.38
N THR A 49 -17.44 -0.72 35.42
CA THR A 49 -18.51 0.10 34.83
C THR A 49 -19.62 0.46 35.82
N SER A 50 -19.88 -0.39 36.82
CA SER A 50 -20.85 -0.09 37.90
C SER A 50 -20.33 0.92 38.91
N ARG A 51 -19.01 0.99 39.11
CA ARG A 51 -18.37 2.00 39.97
C ARG A 51 -18.19 3.33 39.25
N TYR A 52 -18.07 3.33 37.92
CA TYR A 52 -17.75 4.50 37.12
C TYR A 52 -18.69 4.64 35.90
N PRO A 53 -19.96 5.03 36.12
CA PRO A 53 -20.96 5.09 35.05
C PRO A 53 -20.64 6.16 33.98
N ALA A 54 -19.89 7.20 34.34
CA ALA A 54 -19.47 8.26 33.40
C ALA A 54 -18.63 7.70 32.24
N MET A 55 -17.74 6.73 32.48
CA MET A 55 -16.86 6.17 31.45
C MET A 55 -17.62 5.57 30.25
N ARG A 56 -18.76 4.92 30.50
CA ARG A 56 -19.59 4.37 29.41
C ARG A 56 -20.43 5.47 28.74
N ALA A 57 -20.87 6.48 29.50
CA ALA A 57 -21.60 7.63 28.96
C ALA A 57 -20.72 8.52 28.07
N ASP A 58 -19.43 8.63 28.37
CA ASP A 58 -18.49 9.47 27.64
C ASP A 58 -18.03 8.85 26.31
N ALA A 59 -18.12 7.52 26.17
CA ALA A 59 -17.63 6.80 24.99
C ALA A 59 -18.20 7.36 23.67
N ALA A 60 -19.48 7.71 23.64
CA ALA A 60 -20.13 8.30 22.46
C ALA A 60 -19.58 9.70 22.13
N ALA A 61 -19.33 10.53 23.14
CA ALA A 61 -18.77 11.87 22.95
C ALA A 61 -17.30 11.82 22.51
N ILE A 62 -16.53 10.85 23.03
CA ILE A 62 -15.16 10.59 22.60
C ILE A 62 -15.17 10.13 21.14
N GLN A 63 -16.00 9.15 20.79
CA GLN A 63 -16.11 8.65 19.42
C GLN A 63 -16.43 9.78 18.44
N GLN A 64 -17.45 10.60 18.73
CA GLN A 64 -17.82 11.73 17.89
C GLN A 64 -16.68 12.73 17.70
N ALA A 65 -15.93 13.04 18.77
CA ALA A 65 -14.79 13.95 18.69
C ALA A 65 -13.64 13.39 17.84
N VAL A 66 -13.35 12.09 17.99
CA VAL A 66 -12.31 11.39 17.22
C VAL A 66 -12.67 11.35 15.73
N GLU A 67 -13.89 10.95 15.42
CA GLU A 67 -14.39 10.87 14.04
C GLU A 67 -14.46 12.26 13.39
N ALA A 68 -14.83 13.30 14.15
CA ALA A 68 -14.84 14.69 13.66
C ALA A 68 -13.43 15.23 13.37
N ALA A 69 -12.40 14.72 14.06
CA ALA A 69 -11.00 15.03 13.77
C ALA A 69 -10.44 14.24 12.56
N GLY A 70 -11.23 13.31 11.99
CA GLY A 70 -10.78 12.42 10.92
C GLY A 70 -9.94 11.24 11.40
N ASP A 71 -9.89 10.99 12.70
CA ASP A 71 -9.11 9.93 13.34
C ASP A 71 -9.95 8.67 13.58
N ARG A 72 -9.27 7.56 13.90
CA ARG A 72 -9.91 6.25 14.08
C ARG A 72 -10.31 6.03 15.55
N TYR A 73 -11.58 5.66 15.81
CA TYR A 73 -12.02 5.19 17.13
C TYR A 73 -12.17 3.66 17.18
N VAL A 74 -11.81 3.04 18.30
CA VAL A 74 -12.00 1.60 18.56
C VAL A 74 -12.63 1.43 19.94
N ASP A 75 -13.81 0.80 20.04
CA ASP A 75 -14.44 0.52 21.33
C ASP A 75 -13.65 -0.57 22.09
N GLY A 76 -13.01 -0.17 23.18
CA GLY A 76 -12.22 -1.04 24.06
C GLY A 76 -13.06 -1.90 25.02
N PHE A 77 -14.36 -1.60 25.21
CA PHE A 77 -15.19 -2.28 26.22
C PHE A 77 -15.40 -3.77 25.95
N GLY A 78 -15.33 -4.19 24.69
CA GLY A 78 -15.41 -5.61 24.30
C GLY A 78 -14.11 -6.38 24.54
N MET A 79 -13.00 -5.69 24.83
CA MET A 79 -11.69 -6.31 24.96
C MET A 79 -11.48 -6.83 26.37
N ARG A 80 -11.33 -8.15 26.51
CA ARG A 80 -11.02 -8.81 27.78
C ARG A 80 -9.51 -8.98 27.94
N TYR A 81 -9.00 -8.67 29.13
CA TYR A 81 -7.58 -8.80 29.44
C TYR A 81 -7.37 -9.10 30.93
N GLU A 82 -6.28 -9.78 31.23
CA GLU A 82 -5.89 -10.11 32.60
C GLU A 82 -5.35 -8.87 33.34
N VAL A 83 -5.88 -8.61 34.53
CA VAL A 83 -5.40 -7.56 35.44
C VAL A 83 -4.64 -8.16 36.62
N GLY A 84 -3.65 -7.42 37.11
CA GLY A 84 -2.86 -7.79 38.28
C GLY A 84 -3.69 -7.78 39.57
N ARG A 85 -3.05 -8.17 40.68
CA ARG A 85 -3.68 -8.18 42.02
C ARG A 85 -4.15 -6.81 42.50
N ASP A 86 -3.64 -5.74 41.91
CA ASP A 86 -4.08 -4.38 42.19
C ASP A 86 -5.46 -4.04 41.59
N GLY A 87 -5.98 -4.88 40.69
CA GLY A 87 -7.27 -4.71 40.04
C GLY A 87 -7.33 -3.55 39.06
N VAL A 88 -6.17 -2.98 38.68
CA VAL A 88 -6.10 -1.76 37.87
C VAL A 88 -5.15 -1.92 36.68
N HIS A 89 -3.98 -2.53 36.88
CA HIS A 89 -2.98 -2.61 35.82
C HIS A 89 -2.99 -3.98 35.13
N PRO A 90 -2.83 -4.05 33.79
CA PRO A 90 -2.72 -5.33 33.10
C PRO A 90 -1.50 -6.15 33.59
N THR A 91 -1.63 -7.47 33.63
CA THR A 91 -0.45 -8.36 33.75
C THR A 91 0.38 -8.32 32.46
N PRO A 92 1.59 -8.89 32.41
CA PRO A 92 2.30 -9.07 31.13
C PRO A 92 1.45 -9.79 30.07
N THR A 93 0.69 -10.81 30.47
CA THR A 93 -0.28 -11.50 29.60
C THR A 93 -1.43 -10.58 29.19
N GLY A 94 -1.98 -9.79 30.12
CA GLY A 94 -3.02 -8.80 29.84
C GLY A 94 -2.58 -7.74 28.84
N HIS A 95 -1.32 -7.27 28.93
CA HIS A 95 -0.72 -6.39 27.92
C HIS A 95 -0.69 -7.03 26.53
N SER A 96 -0.31 -8.31 26.43
CA SER A 96 -0.34 -9.02 25.14
C SER A 96 -1.77 -9.19 24.61
N GLN A 97 -2.74 -9.52 25.47
CA GLN A 97 -4.15 -9.68 25.09
C GLN A 97 -4.76 -8.37 24.57
N LEU A 98 -4.49 -7.24 25.23
CA LEU A 98 -4.88 -5.92 24.74
C LEU A 98 -4.28 -5.62 23.37
N GLY A 99 -2.97 -5.89 23.18
CA GLY A 99 -2.31 -5.74 21.89
C GLY A 99 -3.00 -6.54 20.77
N TYR A 100 -3.30 -7.82 21.02
CA TYR A 100 -3.99 -8.66 20.04
C TYR A 100 -5.44 -8.21 19.76
N ALA A 101 -6.17 -7.77 20.79
CA ALA A 101 -7.55 -7.33 20.63
C ALA A 101 -7.65 -6.02 19.84
N ILE A 102 -6.75 -5.06 20.11
CA ILE A 102 -6.63 -3.82 19.34
C ILE A 102 -6.25 -4.13 17.89
N ALA A 103 -5.25 -5.00 17.66
CA ALA A 103 -4.87 -5.43 16.32
C ALA A 103 -6.01 -6.17 15.59
N ALA A 104 -6.83 -6.95 16.30
CA ALA A 104 -8.00 -7.63 15.74
C ALA A 104 -9.11 -6.65 15.36
N ALA A 105 -9.42 -5.66 16.21
CA ALA A 105 -10.38 -4.60 15.88
C ALA A 105 -9.85 -3.73 14.72
N ILE A 106 -8.53 -3.56 14.62
CA ILE A 106 -7.86 -2.99 13.44
C ILE A 106 -8.15 -3.78 12.18
N ARG A 107 -8.06 -5.11 12.24
CA ARG A 107 -8.32 -6.02 11.12
C ARG A 107 -9.81 -6.23 10.79
N GLN A 108 -10.73 -6.15 11.75
CA GLN A 108 -12.18 -6.33 11.49
C GLN A 108 -12.79 -5.16 10.70
N ALA A 109 -12.19 -3.98 10.80
CA ALA A 109 -12.46 -2.83 9.94
C ALA A 109 -11.91 -3.00 8.50
N ALA A 110 -11.11 -4.04 8.25
CA ALA A 110 -10.67 -4.38 6.92
C ALA A 110 -11.81 -5.02 6.12
N PRO A 111 -11.95 -4.69 4.83
CA PRO A 111 -12.90 -5.38 3.96
C PRO A 111 -12.71 -6.90 4.05
N GLN A 112 -13.74 -7.64 4.44
CA GLN A 112 -13.68 -9.10 4.41
C GLN A 112 -13.76 -9.59 2.96
N THR A 113 -12.89 -10.55 2.64
CA THR A 113 -12.69 -11.23 1.35
C THR A 113 -12.12 -10.35 0.22
N THR A 114 -11.00 -10.80 -0.36
CA THR A 114 -10.78 -10.55 -1.80
C THR A 114 -11.96 -11.19 -2.52
N GLY A 115 -12.65 -10.47 -3.41
CA GLY A 115 -13.77 -11.00 -4.20
C GLY A 115 -13.44 -12.20 -5.08
N SER A 116 -13.94 -12.18 -6.31
CA SER A 116 -13.85 -13.33 -7.22
C SER A 116 -12.41 -13.81 -7.41
N ARG A 117 -12.17 -15.10 -7.20
CA ARG A 117 -10.94 -15.81 -7.60
C ARG A 117 -11.31 -16.89 -8.59
N ALA A 118 -11.18 -16.59 -9.87
CA ALA A 118 -11.54 -17.53 -10.92
C ALA A 118 -10.60 -17.38 -12.10
N GLY A 119 -10.11 -18.52 -12.63
CA GLY A 119 -9.21 -18.57 -13.78
C GLY A 119 -7.92 -19.32 -13.48
N TRP A 120 -7.28 -19.81 -14.54
CA TRP A 120 -5.96 -20.41 -14.50
C TRP A 120 -4.95 -19.40 -14.99
N LEU A 121 -3.78 -19.34 -14.36
CA LEU A 121 -2.69 -18.52 -14.83
C LEU A 121 -1.72 -19.40 -15.64
N ASN A 122 -1.47 -19.08 -16.91
CA ASN A 122 -0.37 -19.73 -17.63
C ASN A 122 0.94 -19.02 -17.29
N SER A 123 1.49 -19.26 -16.10
CA SER A 123 2.79 -18.69 -15.69
C SER A 123 3.55 -19.69 -14.84
N ARG A 124 4.82 -19.93 -15.16
CA ARG A 124 5.74 -20.69 -14.28
C ARG A 124 6.69 -19.77 -13.51
N ALA A 125 6.75 -18.49 -13.85
CA ALA A 125 7.52 -17.48 -13.15
C ALA A 125 6.76 -16.93 -11.94
N ALA A 126 7.50 -16.53 -10.90
CA ALA A 126 6.95 -16.08 -9.64
C ALA A 126 6.82 -14.54 -9.62
N ALA A 127 5.81 -13.96 -10.26
CA ALA A 127 5.44 -12.57 -9.99
C ALA A 127 4.57 -12.47 -8.74
N VAL A 128 4.66 -11.33 -8.03
CA VAL A 128 3.68 -10.93 -7.02
C VAL A 128 2.69 -9.97 -7.68
N ILE A 129 1.42 -10.37 -7.70
CA ILE A 129 0.33 -9.47 -8.07
C ILE A 129 -0.46 -9.12 -6.82
N GLY A 130 -1.02 -7.91 -6.81
CA GLY A 130 -1.76 -7.39 -5.68
C GLY A 130 -2.91 -6.50 -6.09
N ILE A 131 -3.89 -6.40 -5.21
CA ILE A 131 -4.85 -5.31 -5.23
C ILE A 131 -4.72 -4.49 -3.96
N SER A 132 -5.02 -3.20 -4.07
CA SER A 132 -5.12 -2.29 -2.94
C SER A 132 -6.43 -1.52 -2.94
N ARG A 133 -7.01 -1.38 -1.75
CA ARG A 133 -8.24 -0.61 -1.52
C ARG A 133 -8.21 0.10 -0.20
N VAL A 134 -9.04 1.13 -0.09
CA VAL A 134 -9.29 1.86 1.15
C VAL A 134 -10.50 1.25 1.83
N GLY A 135 -10.36 0.86 3.10
CA GLY A 135 -11.48 0.37 3.91
C GLY A 135 -12.40 1.51 4.35
N ALA A 136 -13.53 1.17 4.97
CA ALA A 136 -14.56 2.13 5.40
C ALA A 136 -14.05 3.24 6.35
N PHE A 137 -12.90 3.04 6.98
CA PHE A 137 -12.32 3.94 7.98
C PHE A 137 -10.98 4.54 7.53
N GLY A 138 -10.77 4.65 6.22
CA GLY A 138 -9.62 5.36 5.66
C GLY A 138 -8.28 4.60 5.68
N ALA A 139 -8.18 3.46 6.34
CA ALA A 139 -6.99 2.61 6.26
C ALA A 139 -6.86 1.96 4.88
N ARG A 140 -5.65 1.88 4.35
CA ARG A 140 -5.36 1.19 3.09
C ARG A 140 -4.93 -0.25 3.34
N TYR A 141 -5.50 -1.16 2.55
CA TYR A 141 -5.24 -2.59 2.61
C TYR A 141 -4.62 -3.07 1.29
N PHE A 142 -3.70 -4.01 1.41
CA PHE A 142 -3.05 -4.73 0.33
C PHE A 142 -3.43 -6.20 0.42
N TYR A 143 -3.73 -6.81 -0.72
CA TYR A 143 -4.01 -8.23 -0.83
C TYR A 143 -3.12 -8.78 -1.92
N LEU A 144 -2.09 -9.52 -1.51
CA LEU A 144 -1.01 -9.98 -2.39
C LEU A 144 -1.09 -11.48 -2.60
N VAL A 145 -0.80 -11.94 -3.81
CA VAL A 145 -0.69 -13.36 -4.17
C VAL A 145 0.55 -13.58 -5.01
N GLY A 146 1.22 -14.71 -4.75
CA GLY A 146 2.21 -15.25 -5.67
C GLY A 146 1.50 -15.91 -6.86
N THR A 147 2.15 -15.83 -8.03
CA THR A 147 1.69 -16.44 -9.28
C THR A 147 2.44 -17.74 -9.66
N GLU A 148 3.34 -18.18 -8.78
CA GLU A 148 4.19 -19.35 -8.99
C GLU A 148 3.36 -20.63 -9.25
N GLY A 149 3.81 -21.44 -10.21
CA GLY A 149 3.16 -22.72 -10.53
C GLY A 149 1.82 -22.62 -11.27
N GLY A 150 1.49 -21.46 -11.84
CA GLY A 150 0.35 -21.26 -12.71
C GLY A 150 -1.00 -21.14 -11.99
N ARG A 151 -0.94 -20.80 -10.70
CA ARG A 151 -2.12 -20.62 -9.84
C ARG A 151 -1.90 -19.41 -8.95
N LEU A 152 -3.00 -18.77 -8.56
CA LEU A 152 -2.93 -17.79 -7.49
C LEU A 152 -2.70 -18.51 -6.17
N GLY A 153 -1.61 -18.15 -5.50
CA GLY A 153 -1.28 -18.65 -4.18
C GLY A 153 -2.26 -18.17 -3.09
N PRO A 154 -1.97 -18.48 -1.82
CA PRO A 154 -2.72 -17.92 -0.69
C PRO A 154 -2.62 -16.39 -0.72
N VAL A 155 -3.72 -15.73 -0.33
CA VAL A 155 -3.73 -14.26 -0.21
C VAL A 155 -3.11 -13.86 1.12
N THR A 156 -2.11 -13.00 1.02
CA THR A 156 -1.56 -12.26 2.15
C THR A 156 -2.24 -10.91 2.22
N GLN A 157 -2.94 -10.65 3.32
CA GLN A 157 -3.56 -9.35 3.59
C GLN A 157 -2.68 -8.53 4.52
N VAL A 158 -2.38 -7.29 4.13
CA VAL A 158 -1.57 -6.34 4.92
C VAL A 158 -2.28 -4.99 4.98
N ALA A 159 -2.42 -4.42 6.17
CA ALA A 159 -2.85 -3.02 6.34
C ALA A 159 -1.60 -2.13 6.35
N PHE A 160 -1.52 -1.17 5.42
CA PHE A 160 -0.38 -0.27 5.31
C PHE A 160 -0.76 1.03 4.61
N GLY A 161 -0.51 2.18 5.26
CA GLY A 161 -0.87 3.50 4.76
C GLY A 161 -2.35 3.88 4.93
N ASP A 162 -2.66 5.09 4.49
CA ASP A 162 -3.95 5.75 4.64
C ASP A 162 -4.61 6.03 3.28
N ALA A 163 -5.85 6.52 3.29
CA ALA A 163 -6.71 6.70 2.12
C ALA A 163 -6.09 7.61 1.04
N GLY A 164 -5.41 8.66 1.48
CA GLY A 164 -4.75 9.63 0.60
C GLY A 164 -3.43 9.15 0.01
N ASP A 165 -2.91 8.02 0.47
CA ASP A 165 -1.66 7.50 -0.04
C ASP A 165 -1.87 6.71 -1.35
N ILE A 166 -0.91 6.77 -2.26
CA ILE A 166 -0.90 6.04 -3.53
C ILE A 166 -0.20 4.69 -3.31
N PRO A 167 -0.86 3.54 -3.53
CA PRO A 167 -0.27 2.22 -3.29
C PRO A 167 0.76 1.86 -4.35
N THR A 168 1.80 1.15 -3.95
CA THR A 168 2.72 0.44 -4.85
C THR A 168 3.31 -0.80 -4.17
N LEU A 169 4.11 -1.56 -4.89
CA LEU A 169 4.96 -2.62 -4.34
C LEU A 169 6.42 -2.25 -4.56
N LEU A 170 7.25 -2.52 -3.56
CA LEU A 170 8.69 -2.29 -3.62
C LEU A 170 9.44 -3.54 -3.23
N GLN A 171 10.59 -3.79 -3.86
CA GLN A 171 11.50 -4.82 -3.40
C GLN A 171 12.23 -4.36 -2.12
N ASN A 172 12.31 -5.23 -1.12
CA ASN A 172 13.14 -5.03 0.07
C ASN A 172 14.61 -5.41 -0.21
N ALA A 173 15.48 -5.35 0.81
CA ALA A 173 16.91 -5.67 0.66
C ALA A 173 17.17 -7.14 0.27
N ALA A 174 16.19 -8.01 0.52
CA ALA A 174 16.22 -9.42 0.18
C ALA A 174 15.53 -9.71 -1.16
N GLY A 175 15.14 -8.68 -1.94
CA GLY A 175 14.47 -8.85 -3.23
C GLY A 175 12.97 -9.15 -3.15
N GLN A 176 12.38 -9.17 -1.95
CA GLN A 176 10.97 -9.51 -1.76
C GLN A 176 10.07 -8.31 -2.00
N CYS A 177 9.00 -8.50 -2.76
CA CYS A 177 7.97 -7.49 -2.99
C CYS A 177 7.13 -7.25 -1.74
N VAL A 178 7.23 -6.04 -1.18
CA VAL A 178 6.51 -5.60 0.03
C VAL A 178 5.55 -4.44 -0.30
N PRO A 179 4.44 -4.30 0.45
CA PRO A 179 3.59 -3.12 0.38
C PRO A 179 4.37 -1.82 0.59
N ALA A 180 4.07 -0.83 -0.24
CA ALA A 180 4.59 0.52 -0.08
C ALA A 180 3.53 1.54 -0.47
N VAL A 181 3.65 2.74 0.06
CA VAL A 181 2.75 3.85 -0.26
C VAL A 181 3.52 5.13 -0.48
N TYR A 182 3.14 5.90 -1.49
CA TYR A 182 3.59 7.27 -1.67
C TYR A 182 2.55 8.22 -1.08
N ARG A 183 2.98 9.07 -0.16
CA ARG A 183 2.15 10.09 0.48
C ARG A 183 2.36 11.44 -0.21
N PRO A 184 1.38 11.91 -1.02
CA PRO A 184 1.55 13.16 -1.76
C PRO A 184 1.63 14.39 -0.86
N SER A 185 0.98 14.36 0.32
CA SER A 185 0.95 15.49 1.26
C SER A 185 2.30 15.81 1.88
N SER A 186 3.18 14.80 2.04
CA SER A 186 4.53 14.97 2.55
C SER A 186 5.61 14.79 1.50
N GLY A 187 5.26 14.35 0.28
CA GLY A 187 6.22 13.91 -0.72
C GLY A 187 7.15 12.86 -0.11
N THR A 188 6.60 11.79 0.47
CA THR A 188 7.39 10.75 1.15
C THR A 188 6.89 9.38 0.76
N VAL A 189 7.81 8.47 0.46
CA VAL A 189 7.51 7.05 0.26
C VAL A 189 7.71 6.33 1.58
N TYR A 190 6.75 5.49 1.93
CA TYR A 190 6.82 4.58 3.06
C TYR A 190 6.80 3.14 2.52
N ALA A 191 7.74 2.30 2.95
CA ALA A 191 7.76 0.88 2.59
C ALA A 191 7.63 0.00 3.85
N ALA A 192 6.84 -1.07 3.75
CA ALA A 192 6.72 -2.04 4.83
C ALA A 192 8.01 -2.87 4.93
N SER A 193 8.60 -2.99 6.11
CA SER A 193 9.67 -3.97 6.36
C SER A 193 9.10 -5.29 6.88
N HIS A 194 9.79 -6.40 6.62
CA HIS A 194 9.37 -7.78 6.93
C HIS A 194 9.24 -8.10 8.44
N LEU A 195 9.31 -7.10 9.32
CA LEU A 195 9.19 -7.28 10.76
C LEU A 195 7.88 -6.63 11.23
N ALA A 196 6.82 -7.43 11.26
CA ALA A 196 5.56 -7.21 11.98
C ALA A 196 4.36 -6.64 11.20
N ASP A 197 3.28 -7.41 11.30
CA ASP A 197 1.89 -6.97 11.26
C ASP A 197 1.74 -5.59 11.93
N GLY A 198 1.56 -4.55 11.12
CA GLY A 198 1.09 -3.24 11.56
C GLY A 198 2.10 -2.34 12.30
N GLY A 199 3.40 -2.62 12.27
CA GLY A 199 4.36 -1.75 12.99
C GLY A 199 5.85 -1.88 12.63
N GLY A 200 6.19 -2.59 11.54
CA GLY A 200 7.58 -2.73 11.13
C GLY A 200 8.28 -1.40 10.86
N GLN A 201 9.61 -1.41 10.96
CA GLN A 201 10.47 -0.29 10.57
C GLN A 201 9.97 0.27 9.23
N VAL A 202 9.42 1.48 9.27
CA VAL A 202 8.96 2.16 8.08
C VAL A 202 10.17 2.87 7.51
N GLU A 203 10.64 2.40 6.35
CA GLU A 203 11.61 3.18 5.60
C GLU A 203 10.88 4.39 5.03
N ALA A 204 11.14 5.56 5.60
CA ALA A 204 10.62 6.84 5.11
C ALA A 204 11.68 7.48 4.21
N ILE A 205 11.37 7.58 2.92
CA ILE A 205 12.25 8.19 1.93
C ILE A 205 11.62 9.54 1.56
N PRO A 206 12.17 10.69 2.02
CA PRO A 206 11.72 12.01 1.57
C PRO A 206 11.94 12.13 0.05
N PHE A 207 10.88 12.34 -0.71
CA PHE A 207 10.80 11.97 -2.12
C PHE A 207 9.86 12.85 -2.96
N GLY A 208 10.43 13.50 -3.97
CA GLY A 208 9.68 14.15 -5.05
C GLY A 208 8.83 15.36 -4.62
N ASN A 209 8.09 15.91 -5.58
CA ASN A 209 7.10 16.96 -5.38
C ASN A 209 5.68 16.34 -5.34
N PRO A 210 4.69 16.99 -4.70
CA PRO A 210 3.31 16.54 -4.74
C PRO A 210 2.84 16.26 -6.18
N GLY A 211 2.31 15.05 -6.41
CA GLY A 211 1.84 14.60 -7.73
C GLY A 211 2.84 13.77 -8.54
N ASP A 212 4.06 13.58 -8.04
CA ASP A 212 5.02 12.63 -8.60
C ASP A 212 4.53 11.17 -8.40
N GLN A 213 4.78 10.30 -9.38
CA GLN A 213 4.51 8.86 -9.32
C GLN A 213 5.80 8.12 -8.96
N LEU A 214 5.73 7.22 -7.99
CA LEU A 214 6.80 6.28 -7.71
C LEU A 214 6.81 5.18 -8.79
N VAL A 215 7.90 5.11 -9.54
CA VAL A 215 8.18 4.00 -10.45
C VAL A 215 9.10 3.03 -9.68
N GLN A 216 8.83 1.72 -9.76
CA GLN A 216 9.37 0.68 -8.89
C GLN A 216 10.88 0.84 -8.59
N ASN A 217 11.32 0.49 -7.38
CA ASN A 217 12.70 0.73 -6.93
C ASN A 217 13.68 -0.20 -7.65
N THR A 218 14.82 0.34 -8.11
CA THR A 218 15.91 -0.46 -8.67
C THR A 218 16.55 -1.34 -7.58
N PRO A 219 16.91 -2.59 -7.89
CA PRO A 219 17.49 -3.52 -6.92
C PRO A 219 18.92 -3.15 -6.49
N TYR A 220 19.62 -2.28 -7.24
CA TYR A 220 21.03 -2.01 -6.98
C TYR A 220 21.21 -1.01 -5.84
N ALA A 221 21.55 -1.53 -4.66
CA ALA A 221 22.16 -0.74 -3.60
C ALA A 221 23.49 -0.17 -4.13
N THR A 222 23.54 1.14 -4.35
CA THR A 222 24.83 1.83 -4.47
C THR A 222 25.43 2.02 -3.08
N PRO A 223 26.75 2.26 -2.95
CA PRO A 223 27.36 2.66 -1.67
C PRO A 223 26.72 3.92 -1.03
N ALA A 224 25.88 4.66 -1.76
CA ALA A 224 25.16 5.86 -1.32
C ALA A 224 23.66 5.65 -1.04
N GLY A 225 23.11 4.43 -1.22
CA GLY A 225 21.68 4.12 -1.05
C GLY A 225 21.04 3.46 -2.29
N ARG A 226 19.76 3.07 -2.18
CA ARG A 226 18.96 2.54 -3.30
C ARG A 226 18.46 3.67 -4.17
N THR A 227 18.76 3.67 -5.47
CA THR A 227 18.23 4.67 -6.40
C THR A 227 16.73 4.47 -6.62
N VAL A 228 15.94 5.53 -6.45
CA VAL A 228 14.51 5.52 -6.73
C VAL A 228 14.21 6.28 -8.02
N LEU A 229 13.36 5.71 -8.87
CA LEU A 229 12.84 6.35 -10.08
C LEU A 229 11.48 7.00 -9.81
N ILE A 230 11.40 8.28 -10.14
CA ILE A 230 10.17 9.06 -10.12
C ILE A 230 9.71 9.21 -11.55
N ARG A 231 8.39 9.20 -11.78
CA ARG A 231 7.80 9.79 -12.98
C ARG A 231 7.00 11.02 -12.58
N ARG A 232 7.27 12.17 -13.19
CA ARG A 232 6.46 13.38 -13.04
C ARG A 232 5.43 13.48 -14.15
N PRO A 233 4.14 13.17 -13.90
CA PRO A 233 3.13 13.12 -14.93
C PRO A 233 2.86 14.44 -15.63
N SER A 234 3.05 15.56 -14.95
CA SER A 234 2.86 16.89 -15.55
C SER A 234 3.96 17.25 -16.56
N GLN A 235 5.13 16.62 -16.47
CA GLN A 235 6.29 16.94 -17.31
C GLN A 235 6.61 15.88 -18.36
N GLY A 236 6.03 14.68 -18.25
CA GLY A 236 6.38 13.61 -19.17
C GLY A 236 7.73 12.95 -18.88
N THR A 237 8.30 13.13 -17.68
CA THR A 237 9.73 12.89 -17.44
C THR A 237 9.98 11.99 -16.24
N PHE A 238 10.90 11.03 -16.41
CA PHE A 238 11.44 10.23 -15.32
C PHE A 238 12.59 10.97 -14.64
N PHE A 239 12.68 10.90 -13.32
CA PHE A 239 13.76 11.48 -12.54
C PHE A 239 14.39 10.40 -11.67
N GLU A 240 15.71 10.35 -11.68
CA GLU A 240 16.50 9.45 -10.85
C GLU A 240 16.93 10.19 -9.57
N ARG A 241 16.72 9.56 -8.40
CA ARG A 241 17.10 10.16 -7.12
C ARG A 241 17.81 9.16 -6.20
N VAL A 242 18.97 9.58 -5.67
CA VAL A 242 19.69 8.85 -4.61
C VAL A 242 19.18 9.34 -3.24
N PRO A 243 18.66 8.45 -2.37
CA PRO A 243 18.23 8.82 -1.02
C PRO A 243 19.43 9.14 -0.13
N HIS A 244 19.85 10.40 -0.11
CA HIS A 244 20.58 10.95 1.03
C HIS A 244 20.23 12.43 1.20
N VAL A 245 19.30 12.67 2.13
CA VAL A 245 18.84 13.96 2.68
C VAL A 245 18.08 14.86 1.68
N GLY A 246 16.81 15.14 2.01
CA GLY A 246 15.89 15.93 1.19
C GLY A 246 16.46 17.32 0.88
N GLY A 247 16.70 17.58 -0.41
CA GLY A 247 17.19 18.87 -0.90
C GLY A 247 18.19 18.77 -2.06
N GLN A 248 18.73 17.58 -2.33
CA GLN A 248 19.59 17.39 -3.51
C GLN A 248 18.77 17.42 -4.81
N PRO A 249 19.33 18.04 -5.87
CA PRO A 249 18.74 18.05 -7.21
C PRO A 249 18.65 16.63 -7.78
N ASP A 250 17.73 16.42 -8.71
CA ASP A 250 17.58 15.15 -9.42
C ASP A 250 18.92 14.79 -10.11
N VAL A 251 19.37 13.54 -9.97
CA VAL A 251 20.68 13.10 -10.46
C VAL A 251 20.65 12.90 -11.98
N GLY A 252 19.48 12.49 -12.48
CA GLY A 252 19.23 12.31 -13.90
C GLY A 252 17.76 12.59 -14.23
N SER A 253 17.53 12.98 -15.48
CA SER A 253 16.17 13.10 -16.02
C SER A 253 16.11 12.46 -17.40
N LEU A 254 15.03 11.71 -17.65
CA LEU A 254 14.76 11.07 -18.93
C LEU A 254 13.35 11.47 -19.39
N PRO A 255 13.22 12.41 -20.33
CA PRO A 255 11.94 12.74 -20.95
C PRO A 255 11.43 11.53 -21.74
N PHE A 256 10.30 10.96 -21.33
CA PHE A 256 9.72 9.79 -21.98
C PHE A 256 8.21 9.67 -21.73
N GLY A 257 7.46 9.60 -22.83
CA GLY A 257 5.99 9.62 -22.84
C GLY A 257 5.41 11.04 -22.74
N ASP A 258 4.09 11.11 -22.74
CA ASP A 258 3.32 12.35 -22.68
C ASP A 258 2.82 12.62 -21.25
N PRO A 259 2.36 13.86 -20.98
CA PRO A 259 1.69 14.15 -19.73
C PRO A 259 0.46 13.26 -19.49
N GLY A 260 0.33 12.73 -18.28
CA GLY A 260 -0.75 11.81 -17.91
C GLY A 260 -0.49 10.32 -18.21
N ASP A 261 0.58 10.00 -18.95
CA ASP A 261 1.04 8.62 -19.06
C ASP A 261 1.54 8.12 -17.69
N ARG A 262 1.31 6.84 -17.40
CA ARG A 262 1.75 6.18 -16.16
C ARG A 262 3.11 5.55 -16.35
N GLY A 263 4.07 5.86 -15.46
CA GLY A 263 5.42 5.29 -15.52
C GLY A 263 5.46 3.81 -15.12
N LEU A 264 6.32 3.04 -15.78
CA LEU A 264 6.58 1.63 -15.55
C LEU A 264 8.09 1.39 -15.56
N GLN A 265 8.55 0.44 -14.74
CA GLN A 265 9.88 -0.12 -14.82
C GLN A 265 9.75 -1.62 -15.02
N TYR A 266 10.53 -2.17 -15.93
CA TYR A 266 10.48 -3.58 -16.28
C TYR A 266 11.85 -4.11 -16.68
N SER A 267 12.00 -5.42 -16.62
CA SER A 267 13.17 -6.16 -17.08
C SER A 267 12.95 -6.67 -18.51
N ALA A 268 13.59 -6.06 -19.50
CA ALA A 268 13.38 -6.47 -20.90
C ALA A 268 14.13 -7.76 -21.30
N ALA A 269 15.10 -8.20 -20.50
CA ALA A 269 15.98 -9.35 -20.81
C ALA A 269 16.37 -10.18 -19.57
N GLY A 270 15.61 -10.11 -18.47
CA GLY A 270 15.99 -10.76 -17.21
C GLY A 270 17.07 -10.06 -16.41
N ALA A 271 17.58 -8.93 -16.89
CA ALA A 271 18.51 -8.07 -16.18
C ALA A 271 18.29 -6.60 -16.58
N GLY A 272 18.48 -5.69 -15.63
CA GLY A 272 18.43 -4.24 -15.86
C GLY A 272 17.09 -3.57 -15.51
N SER A 273 17.06 -2.25 -15.63
CA SER A 273 15.90 -1.40 -15.36
C SER A 273 15.53 -0.66 -16.64
N THR A 274 14.69 -1.29 -17.46
CA THR A 274 14.12 -0.64 -18.63
C THR A 274 12.91 0.20 -18.21
N LEU A 275 12.70 1.34 -18.86
CA LEU A 275 11.60 2.25 -18.54
C LEU A 275 10.53 2.22 -19.63
N GLY A 276 9.29 2.37 -19.18
CA GLY A 276 8.13 2.33 -20.04
C GLY A 276 7.06 3.26 -19.54
N VAL A 277 6.09 3.57 -20.40
CA VAL A 277 4.86 4.21 -19.97
C VAL A 277 3.64 3.48 -20.49
N TYR A 278 2.57 3.48 -19.70
CA TYR A 278 1.24 3.10 -20.17
C TYR A 278 0.41 4.35 -20.39
N ARG A 279 -0.10 4.52 -21.61
CA ARG A 279 -1.02 5.60 -21.99
C ARG A 279 -2.47 5.13 -21.84
N PRO A 280 -3.21 5.59 -20.82
CA PRO A 280 -4.57 5.12 -20.59
C PRO A 280 -5.52 5.52 -21.73
N GLY A 281 -5.33 6.72 -22.30
CA GLY A 281 -6.21 7.26 -23.35
C GLY A 281 -6.26 6.42 -24.63
N THR A 282 -5.16 5.73 -24.97
CA THR A 282 -5.08 4.85 -26.15
C THR A 282 -4.89 3.37 -25.78
N SER A 283 -4.86 3.05 -24.48
CA SER A 283 -4.58 1.69 -23.98
C SER A 283 -3.32 1.09 -24.61
N THR A 284 -2.23 1.86 -24.61
CA THR A 284 -0.99 1.52 -25.31
C THR A 284 0.20 1.63 -24.36
N PHE A 285 1.04 0.60 -24.34
CA PHE A 285 2.35 0.64 -23.69
C PHE A 285 3.38 1.22 -24.67
N TYR A 286 4.21 2.13 -24.21
CA TYR A 286 5.38 2.63 -24.92
C TYR A 286 6.61 2.22 -24.12
N LEU A 287 7.45 1.39 -24.72
CA LEU A 287 8.53 0.69 -24.05
C LEU A 287 9.85 1.01 -24.75
N ALA A 288 10.86 1.48 -24.02
CA ALA A 288 12.15 1.84 -24.61
C ALA A 288 13.31 1.59 -23.65
N ASP A 289 14.44 1.14 -24.18
CA ASP A 289 15.67 1.14 -23.39
C ASP A 289 16.16 2.59 -23.18
N PRO A 290 16.59 2.97 -21.97
CA PRO A 290 17.13 4.30 -21.72
C PRO A 290 18.26 4.64 -22.70
N GLY A 291 18.09 5.73 -23.47
CA GLY A 291 19.06 6.17 -24.48
C GLY A 291 19.04 5.37 -25.80
N SER A 292 18.12 4.42 -25.97
CA SER A 292 17.89 3.73 -27.24
C SER A 292 16.89 4.50 -28.13
N GLY A 293 16.71 4.02 -29.37
CA GLY A 293 15.87 4.66 -30.40
C GLY A 293 14.36 4.70 -30.10
N PRO A 294 13.48 4.75 -31.11
CA PRO A 294 12.05 4.98 -30.91
C PRO A 294 11.40 3.90 -30.05
N ALA A 295 10.44 4.31 -29.21
CA ALA A 295 9.71 3.41 -28.32
C ALA A 295 8.92 2.34 -29.08
N THR A 296 8.93 1.13 -28.55
CA THR A 296 8.03 0.04 -28.94
C THR A 296 6.62 0.37 -28.45
N ALA A 297 5.67 0.53 -29.37
CA ALA A 297 4.26 0.74 -29.04
C ALA A 297 3.50 -0.61 -29.04
N VAL A 298 2.86 -0.95 -27.92
CA VAL A 298 2.11 -2.19 -27.73
C VAL A 298 0.69 -1.86 -27.28
N PRO A 299 -0.30 -1.86 -28.19
CA PRO A 299 -1.70 -1.70 -27.83
C PRO A 299 -2.18 -2.91 -27.03
N PHE A 300 -2.67 -2.70 -25.81
CA PHE A 300 -3.20 -3.77 -24.98
C PHE A 300 -4.19 -3.25 -23.93
N GLY A 301 -5.34 -3.91 -23.86
CA GLY A 301 -6.45 -3.56 -22.96
C GLY A 301 -7.51 -2.68 -23.59
N SER A 302 -8.26 -1.98 -22.75
CA SER A 302 -9.36 -1.09 -23.12
C SER A 302 -9.35 0.19 -22.26
N PRO A 303 -10.04 1.26 -22.69
CA PRO A 303 -10.08 2.51 -21.93
C PRO A 303 -10.55 2.29 -20.48
N GLY A 304 -9.78 2.82 -19.54
CA GLY A 304 -10.03 2.67 -18.10
C GLY A 304 -9.30 1.49 -17.45
N ASP A 305 -8.68 0.61 -18.23
CA ASP A 305 -7.80 -0.42 -17.70
C ASP A 305 -6.51 0.22 -17.13
N GLN A 306 -5.90 -0.45 -16.14
CA GLN A 306 -4.63 -0.08 -15.52
C GLN A 306 -3.53 -0.95 -16.12
N GLY A 307 -2.57 -0.35 -16.83
CA GLY A 307 -1.42 -1.06 -17.36
C GLY A 307 -0.35 -1.34 -16.30
N LEU A 308 0.17 -2.57 -16.32
CA LEU A 308 1.18 -3.10 -15.40
C LEU A 308 2.22 -3.93 -16.18
N VAL A 309 3.33 -4.24 -15.52
CA VAL A 309 4.41 -5.10 -16.02
C VAL A 309 4.86 -6.07 -14.92
N GLY A 310 5.35 -7.24 -15.33
CA GLY A 310 5.92 -8.22 -14.40
C GLY A 310 6.20 -9.57 -15.04
N ALA A 311 6.84 -10.44 -14.25
CA ALA A 311 7.29 -11.76 -14.68
C ALA A 311 6.15 -12.79 -14.70
N TRP A 312 5.35 -12.78 -15.76
CA TRP A 312 4.33 -13.79 -16.03
C TRP A 312 4.46 -14.38 -17.44
N GLY A 313 3.75 -15.48 -17.69
CA GLY A 313 3.77 -16.14 -18.99
C GLY A 313 5.09 -16.84 -19.24
N TRP A 314 5.80 -16.38 -20.27
CA TRP A 314 7.07 -16.91 -20.77
C TRP A 314 8.31 -16.40 -20.01
N ALA A 315 8.14 -15.56 -18.99
CA ALA A 315 9.25 -14.94 -18.25
C ALA A 315 10.23 -15.97 -17.66
N ASN A 316 9.81 -17.19 -17.35
CA ASN A 316 10.71 -18.24 -16.83
C ASN A 316 11.72 -18.76 -17.87
N TRP A 317 11.54 -18.45 -19.15
CA TRP A 317 12.42 -18.93 -20.22
C TRP A 317 13.51 -17.90 -20.57
N ASP A 318 13.18 -16.62 -20.56
CA ASP A 318 14.09 -15.54 -20.97
C ASP A 318 14.33 -14.47 -19.89
N GLY A 319 13.70 -14.62 -18.72
CA GLY A 319 13.77 -13.69 -17.59
C GLY A 319 13.03 -12.37 -17.79
N SER A 320 12.41 -12.13 -18.94
CA SER A 320 11.86 -10.81 -19.27
C SER A 320 10.42 -10.64 -18.82
N ASP A 321 10.10 -9.41 -18.41
CA ASP A 321 8.76 -9.00 -18.03
C ASP A 321 7.81 -8.98 -19.23
N ARG A 322 6.52 -9.07 -18.93
CA ARG A 322 5.45 -8.96 -19.92
C ARG A 322 4.48 -7.86 -19.50
N VAL A 323 3.73 -7.34 -20.47
CA VAL A 323 2.65 -6.38 -20.18
C VAL A 323 1.40 -7.09 -19.68
N GLY A 324 0.65 -6.39 -18.85
CA GLY A 324 -0.60 -6.83 -18.26
C GLY A 324 -1.53 -5.66 -18.08
N VAL A 325 -2.84 -5.90 -18.12
CA VAL A 325 -3.82 -4.88 -17.76
C VAL A 325 -4.78 -5.41 -16.70
N PHE A 326 -5.14 -4.56 -15.76
CA PHE A 326 -6.22 -4.80 -14.81
C PHE A 326 -7.40 -3.91 -15.13
N ARG A 327 -8.60 -4.49 -15.20
CA ARG A 327 -9.86 -3.78 -15.42
C ARG A 327 -10.54 -3.51 -14.08
N PRO A 328 -10.50 -2.28 -13.56
CA PRO A 328 -11.05 -1.99 -12.24
C PRO A 328 -12.56 -2.10 -12.19
N SER A 329 -13.28 -1.96 -13.31
CA SER A 329 -14.75 -2.06 -13.31
C SER A 329 -15.26 -3.48 -13.05
N THR A 330 -14.45 -4.51 -13.31
CA THR A 330 -14.83 -5.92 -13.19
C THR A 330 -13.87 -6.76 -12.33
N ALA A 331 -12.83 -6.15 -11.76
CA ALA A 331 -11.76 -6.84 -11.04
C ALA A 331 -11.06 -7.95 -11.85
N GLN A 332 -10.93 -7.74 -13.16
CA GLN A 332 -10.40 -8.73 -14.08
C GLN A 332 -8.98 -8.39 -14.53
N TRP A 333 -8.12 -9.38 -14.54
CA TRP A 333 -6.74 -9.31 -15.01
C TRP A 333 -6.62 -9.91 -16.40
N PHE A 334 -5.80 -9.30 -17.24
CA PHE A 334 -5.42 -9.79 -18.57
C PHE A 334 -3.90 -9.69 -18.70
N LEU A 335 -3.22 -10.82 -18.72
CA LEU A 335 -1.76 -10.88 -18.76
C LEU A 335 -1.32 -11.40 -20.13
N ALA A 336 -0.45 -10.65 -20.81
CA ALA A 336 0.11 -11.08 -22.08
C ALA A 336 1.02 -12.29 -21.86
N ASP A 337 0.81 -13.32 -22.68
CA ASP A 337 1.52 -14.60 -22.59
C ASP A 337 2.24 -14.89 -23.92
N THR A 338 2.98 -13.90 -24.41
CA THR A 338 3.70 -13.97 -25.69
C THR A 338 5.16 -14.35 -25.50
N PRO A 339 5.74 -15.16 -26.41
CA PRO A 339 7.14 -15.59 -26.32
C PRO A 339 8.16 -14.49 -26.69
N THR A 340 7.73 -13.37 -27.28
CA THR A 340 8.62 -12.29 -27.70
C THR A 340 8.79 -11.23 -26.60
N PRO A 341 10.03 -10.94 -26.16
CA PRO A 341 10.34 -9.83 -25.27
C PRO A 341 9.94 -8.48 -25.89
N LEU A 342 9.59 -7.53 -25.03
CA LEU A 342 9.15 -6.19 -25.43
C LEU A 342 10.33 -5.22 -25.54
N THR A 343 11.40 -5.64 -26.22
CA THR A 343 12.60 -4.83 -26.48
C THR A 343 12.40 -3.97 -27.75
N GLY A 344 13.13 -2.85 -27.87
CA GLY A 344 12.95 -1.81 -28.89
C GLY A 344 12.64 -2.30 -30.32
N GLY A 345 11.62 -1.72 -30.97
CA GLY A 345 11.22 -2.04 -32.35
C GLY A 345 9.70 -2.09 -32.55
N ALA A 346 9.23 -2.55 -33.72
CA ALA A 346 7.81 -2.84 -33.91
C ALA A 346 7.45 -4.12 -33.14
N ALA A 347 6.67 -3.99 -32.07
CA ALA A 347 6.22 -5.17 -31.34
C ALA A 347 5.31 -6.04 -32.22
N PRO A 348 5.54 -7.37 -32.27
CA PRO A 348 4.55 -8.27 -32.82
C PRO A 348 3.24 -8.18 -32.00
N PRO A 349 2.08 -8.46 -32.62
CA PRO A 349 0.80 -8.42 -31.93
C PRO A 349 0.76 -9.43 -30.78
N ILE A 350 0.02 -9.10 -29.72
CA ILE A 350 -0.23 -10.03 -28.62
C ILE A 350 -1.11 -11.17 -29.14
N THR A 351 -0.57 -12.39 -29.17
CA THR A 351 -1.23 -13.58 -29.72
C THR A 351 -1.85 -14.48 -28.66
N SER A 352 -1.43 -14.35 -27.40
CA SER A 352 -1.94 -15.13 -26.27
C SER A 352 -2.12 -14.25 -25.05
N VAL A 353 -3.25 -14.43 -24.36
CA VAL A 353 -3.63 -13.67 -23.16
C VAL A 353 -4.22 -14.64 -22.16
N THR A 354 -3.69 -14.59 -20.93
CA THR A 354 -4.33 -15.25 -19.80
C THR A 354 -5.23 -14.25 -19.06
N SER A 355 -6.43 -14.68 -18.66
CA SER A 355 -7.31 -13.83 -17.84
C SER A 355 -7.87 -14.55 -16.63
N PHE A 356 -8.03 -13.81 -15.54
CA PHE A 356 -8.58 -14.29 -14.28
C PHE A 356 -9.16 -13.13 -13.48
N PHE A 357 -9.95 -13.45 -12.46
CA PHE A 357 -10.48 -12.49 -11.50
C PHE A 357 -9.68 -12.53 -10.22
N PHE A 358 -9.33 -11.36 -9.70
CA PHE A 358 -8.71 -11.18 -8.40
C PHE A 358 -8.93 -9.75 -7.90
N GLY A 359 -9.69 -9.63 -6.79
CA GLY A 359 -10.08 -8.34 -6.21
C GLY A 359 -11.58 -8.08 -6.33
N ASP A 360 -11.97 -6.82 -6.13
CA ASP A 360 -13.32 -6.28 -6.33
C ASP A 360 -13.28 -5.04 -7.22
N PRO A 361 -14.43 -4.69 -7.83
CA PRO A 361 -14.51 -3.49 -8.64
C PRO A 361 -14.07 -2.23 -7.88
N GLY A 362 -13.24 -1.41 -8.51
CA GLY A 362 -12.70 -0.17 -7.95
C GLY A 362 -11.31 -0.30 -7.29
N ASP A 363 -10.77 -1.51 -7.18
CA ASP A 363 -9.42 -1.71 -6.66
C ASP A 363 -8.34 -1.05 -7.53
N THR A 364 -7.20 -0.78 -6.90
CA THR A 364 -5.95 -0.45 -7.60
C THR A 364 -5.09 -1.70 -7.72
N ALA A 365 -4.73 -2.08 -8.94
CA ALA A 365 -3.86 -3.22 -9.18
C ALA A 365 -2.39 -2.85 -9.02
N LEU A 366 -1.62 -3.82 -8.56
CA LEU A 366 -0.20 -3.74 -8.28
C LEU A 366 0.51 -4.99 -8.83
N ALA A 367 1.72 -4.83 -9.31
CA ALA A 367 2.58 -5.92 -9.74
C ALA A 367 4.01 -5.65 -9.30
N CYS A 368 4.76 -6.70 -9.02
CA CYS A 368 6.17 -6.65 -8.72
C CYS A 368 6.81 -8.00 -9.06
N ASP A 369 7.95 -7.94 -9.72
CA ASP A 369 8.82 -9.08 -9.94
C ASP A 369 9.77 -9.20 -8.73
N PRO A 370 9.82 -10.32 -7.99
CA PRO A 370 10.83 -10.52 -6.95
C PRO A 370 12.20 -10.84 -7.55
N ALA A 371 13.28 -10.52 -6.81
CA ALA A 371 14.66 -10.73 -7.28
C ALA A 371 15.17 -12.18 -7.12
#